data_AF-A0A0S8FYC1-F1
#
_entry.id   AF-A0A0S8FYC1-F1
#
_cell.length_a   1.000
_cell.length_b   1.000
_cell.length_c   1.000
_cell.angle_alpha   90.00
_cell.angle_beta   90.00
_cell.angle_gamma   90.00
#
_symmetry.space_group_name_H-M   'P 1'
#
loop_
_entity.id
_entity.type
_entity.pdbx_description
1 polymer ?
#
loop_
_entity_poly.entity_id
_entity_poly.type
_entity_poly.pdbx_seq_one_letter_code
_entity_poly.pdbx_strand_id
1 'polypeptide(L)'
;MTVRKEKHVKHHNVYVVLLDDSVAQKAKVKAANPKRNPKKPCVYVGMTGLTPEERFKKHKKGYKSSKYVRDHGIRLLPKLYKKYNPMSFDNAVRTEELLADELRAEGYTVLGGH
;
A
#
# COMPACT_ATOMS: atom_id res chain seq x y z
N MET A 1 -22.76 -30.21 17.59
CA MET A 1 -22.53 -29.80 16.18
C MET A 1 -21.19 -29.08 16.11
N THR A 2 -20.17 -29.76 15.61
CA THR A 2 -18.81 -29.20 15.49
C THR A 2 -18.77 -28.24 14.32
N VAL A 3 -18.80 -26.94 14.59
CA VAL A 3 -18.64 -25.90 13.55
C VAL A 3 -17.24 -26.09 12.95
N ARG A 4 -17.18 -26.61 11.72
CA ARG A 4 -15.96 -26.61 10.91
C ARG A 4 -15.58 -25.15 10.68
N LYS A 5 -14.58 -24.63 11.40
CA LYS A 5 -13.92 -23.37 11.04
C LYS A 5 -13.31 -23.59 9.65
N GLU A 6 -13.96 -23.08 8.61
CA GLU A 6 -13.35 -22.96 7.29
C GLU A 6 -12.04 -22.20 7.46
N LYS A 7 -10.92 -22.89 7.22
CA LYS A 7 -9.58 -22.29 7.20
C LYS A 7 -9.60 -21.22 6.12
N HIS A 8 -9.88 -19.97 6.49
CA HIS A 8 -9.71 -18.83 5.60
C HIS A 8 -8.25 -18.83 5.18
N VAL A 9 -7.98 -19.27 3.95
CA VAL A 9 -6.63 -19.34 3.41
C VAL A 9 -6.08 -17.92 3.49
N LYS A 10 -4.99 -17.73 4.24
CA LYS A 10 -4.30 -16.44 4.32
C LYS A 10 -3.62 -16.20 2.98
N HIS A 11 -4.30 -15.49 2.10
CA HIS A 11 -3.81 -15.12 0.77
C HIS A 11 -3.82 -13.60 0.54
N HIS A 12 -4.25 -12.82 1.54
CA HIS A 12 -4.20 -11.38 1.47
C HIS A 12 -2.85 -10.84 1.95
N ASN A 13 -2.44 -9.75 1.33
CA ASN A 13 -1.14 -9.13 1.52
C ASN A 13 -1.32 -7.62 1.51
N VAL A 14 -0.60 -6.94 2.39
CA VAL A 14 -0.35 -5.50 2.26
C VAL A 14 0.93 -5.28 1.45
N TYR A 15 1.04 -4.14 0.79
CA TYR A 15 2.22 -3.78 0.03
C TYR A 15 2.46 -2.27 0.05
N VAL A 16 3.73 -1.90 -0.06
CA VAL A 16 4.18 -0.52 -0.17
C VAL A 16 4.99 -0.36 -1.45
N VAL A 17 4.64 0.63 -2.26
CA VAL A 17 5.34 0.99 -3.49
C VAL A 17 6.02 2.34 -3.29
N LEU A 18 7.30 2.42 -3.64
CA LEU A 18 8.01 3.68 -3.82
C LEU A 18 7.47 4.38 -5.07
N LEU A 19 7.05 5.63 -4.91
CA LEU A 19 6.60 6.49 -6.00
C LEU A 19 7.68 7.52 -6.33
N ASP A 20 7.64 7.99 -7.56
CA ASP A 20 8.42 9.15 -8.01
C ASP A 20 7.97 10.43 -7.30
N ASP A 21 8.94 11.24 -6.87
CA ASP A 21 8.71 12.43 -6.05
C ASP A 21 7.91 13.53 -6.78
N SER A 22 7.82 13.49 -8.12
CA SER A 22 6.91 14.36 -8.88
C SER A 22 5.45 14.26 -8.42
N VAL A 23 5.04 13.12 -7.84
CA VAL A 23 3.69 12.95 -7.31
C VAL A 23 3.39 13.90 -6.15
N ALA A 24 4.40 14.30 -5.36
CA ALA A 24 4.26 15.23 -4.26
C ALA A 24 3.90 16.65 -4.71
N GLN A 25 4.12 17.00 -5.99
CA GLN A 25 3.81 18.33 -6.50
C GLN A 25 2.31 18.57 -6.68
N LYS A 26 1.51 17.51 -6.80
CA LYS A 26 0.07 17.59 -7.02
C LYS A 26 -0.62 18.18 -5.79
N ALA A 27 -1.43 19.23 -5.97
CA ALA A 27 -2.09 19.93 -4.85
C ALA A 27 -2.93 19.00 -3.95
N LYS A 28 -3.66 18.04 -4.56
CA LYS A 28 -4.43 17.02 -3.82
C LYS A 28 -3.55 16.15 -2.91
N VAL A 29 -2.33 15.82 -3.35
CA VAL A 29 -1.38 15.00 -2.58
C VAL A 29 -0.83 15.80 -1.40
N LYS A 30 -0.53 17.09 -1.61
CA LYS A 30 -0.10 18.01 -0.56
C LYS A 30 -1.18 18.19 0.51
N ALA A 31 -2.43 18.37 0.08
CA ALA A 31 -3.58 18.53 0.98
C ALA A 31 -3.86 17.26 1.81
N ALA A 32 -3.74 16.08 1.20
CA ALA A 32 -3.92 14.80 1.89
C ALA A 32 -2.75 14.46 2.84
N ASN A 33 -1.59 15.09 2.66
CA ASN A 33 -0.40 14.86 3.49
C ASN A 33 0.15 16.19 4.03
N PRO A 34 -0.56 16.84 4.96
CA PRO A 34 -0.19 18.17 5.48
C PRO A 34 1.09 18.13 6.32
N LYS A 35 1.35 17.01 7.02
CA LYS A 35 2.53 16.81 7.87
C LYS A 35 3.73 16.18 7.14
N ARG A 36 3.69 16.08 5.81
CA ARG A 36 4.76 15.41 5.05
C ARG A 36 6.10 16.15 5.20
N ASN A 37 7.17 15.39 5.26
CA ASN A 37 8.53 15.89 5.16
C ASN A 37 9.01 15.80 3.70
N PRO A 38 9.37 16.91 3.03
CA PRO A 38 9.86 16.89 1.66
C PRO A 38 11.13 16.06 1.42
N LYS A 39 11.90 15.75 2.48
CA LYS A 39 13.09 14.88 2.41
C LYS A 39 12.76 13.39 2.47
N LYS A 40 11.52 13.02 2.81
CA LYS A 40 11.06 11.63 2.89
C LYS A 40 10.43 11.22 1.56
N PRO A 41 10.59 9.95 1.15
CA PRO A 41 10.09 9.50 -0.15
C PRO A 41 8.56 9.44 -0.19
N CYS A 42 8.03 9.50 -1.41
CA CYS A 42 6.60 9.27 -1.67
C CYS A 42 6.30 7.78 -1.76
N VAL A 43 5.24 7.33 -1.11
CA VAL A 43 4.86 5.92 -1.08
C VAL A 43 3.36 5.72 -1.32
N TYR A 44 3.04 4.57 -1.91
CA TYR A 44 1.66 4.08 -2.02
C TYR A 44 1.48 2.86 -1.12
N VAL A 45 0.44 2.86 -0.29
CA VAL A 45 0.05 1.72 0.55
C VAL A 45 -1.22 1.09 -0.03
N GLY A 46 -1.21 -0.23 -0.10
CA GLY A 46 -2.29 -1.00 -0.71
C GLY A 46 -2.46 -2.38 -0.07
N MET A 47 -3.65 -2.97 -0.20
CA MET A 47 -3.86 -4.41 0.01
C MET A 47 -4.21 -5.18 -1.28
N THR A 48 -4.01 -6.50 -1.26
CA THR A 48 -4.33 -7.39 -2.39
C THR A 48 -4.48 -8.85 -1.97
N GLY A 49 -5.36 -9.60 -2.63
CA GLY A 49 -5.42 -11.08 -2.55
C GLY A 49 -4.43 -11.81 -3.46
N LEU A 50 -3.53 -11.09 -4.13
CA LEU A 50 -2.45 -11.65 -4.96
C LEU A 50 -1.11 -11.48 -4.23
N THR A 51 -0.01 -11.98 -4.82
CA THR A 51 1.30 -11.55 -4.34
C THR A 51 1.52 -10.05 -4.62
N PRO A 52 2.25 -9.32 -3.75
CA PRO A 52 2.60 -7.92 -3.99
C PRO A 52 3.27 -7.67 -5.35
N GLU A 53 4.10 -8.62 -5.81
CA GLU A 53 4.80 -8.55 -7.09
C GLU A 53 3.84 -8.65 -8.28
N GLU A 54 2.89 -9.59 -8.26
CA GLU A 54 1.86 -9.70 -9.29
C GLU A 54 0.94 -8.49 -9.29
N ARG A 55 0.57 -7.99 -8.10
CA ARG A 55 -0.24 -6.77 -7.97
C ARG A 55 0.48 -5.57 -8.57
N PHE A 56 1.77 -5.42 -8.29
CA PHE A 56 2.59 -4.36 -8.87
C PHE A 56 2.69 -4.47 -10.40
N LYS A 57 2.92 -5.68 -10.94
CA LYS A 57 2.90 -5.92 -12.39
C LYS A 57 1.55 -5.54 -13.01
N LYS A 58 0.44 -5.90 -12.38
CA LYS A 58 -0.92 -5.51 -12.83
C LYS A 58 -1.12 -4.01 -12.83
N HIS A 59 -0.63 -3.30 -11.79
CA HIS A 59 -0.65 -1.84 -11.76
C HIS A 59 0.11 -1.22 -12.94
N LYS A 60 1.34 -1.68 -13.20
CA LYS A 60 2.15 -1.15 -14.33
C LYS A 60 1.53 -1.46 -15.70
N LYS A 61 0.74 -2.53 -15.83
CA LYS A 61 -0.05 -2.84 -17.03
C LYS A 61 -1.39 -2.09 -17.11
N GLY A 62 -1.73 -1.27 -16.13
CA GLY A 62 -3.00 -0.54 -16.09
C GLY A 62 -4.23 -1.39 -15.71
N TYR A 63 -4.03 -2.63 -15.26
CA TYR A 63 -5.14 -3.53 -14.93
C TYR A 63 -5.56 -3.39 -13.46
N LYS A 64 -6.82 -2.97 -13.23
CA LYS A 64 -7.37 -2.67 -11.89
C LYS A 64 -6.40 -1.84 -11.06
N SER A 65 -5.86 -0.78 -11.67
CA SER A 65 -4.69 -0.06 -11.19
C SER A 65 -4.99 1.29 -10.57
N SER A 66 -4.18 1.69 -9.59
CA SER A 66 -4.12 3.09 -9.15
C SER A 66 -3.29 3.89 -10.15
N LYS A 67 -3.81 5.04 -10.59
CA LYS A 67 -3.07 5.97 -11.48
C LYS A 67 -1.71 6.36 -10.90
N TYR A 68 -1.61 6.48 -9.57
CA TYR A 68 -0.36 6.84 -8.92
C TYR A 68 0.69 5.74 -9.05
N VAL A 69 0.32 4.48 -8.85
CA VAL A 69 1.24 3.34 -8.97
C VAL A 69 1.57 3.04 -10.44
N ARG A 70 0.59 3.15 -11.34
CA ARG A 70 0.81 2.95 -12.78
C ARG A 70 1.82 3.96 -13.32
N ASP A 71 1.54 5.25 -13.10
CA ASP A 71 2.26 6.35 -13.75
C ASP A 71 3.54 6.72 -12.99
N HIS A 72 3.55 6.64 -11.65
CA HIS A 72 4.68 7.05 -10.81
C HIS A 72 5.32 5.93 -9.99
N GLY A 73 4.82 4.68 -10.07
CA GLY A 73 5.39 3.57 -9.30
C GLY A 73 6.75 3.14 -9.81
N ILE A 74 7.76 3.19 -8.93
CA ILE A 74 9.16 2.82 -9.19
C ILE A 74 9.39 1.36 -8.83
N ARG A 75 9.18 0.98 -7.56
CA ARG A 75 9.45 -0.38 -7.06
C ARG A 75 8.71 -0.68 -5.76
N LEU A 76 8.59 -1.96 -5.42
CA LEU A 76 8.11 -2.37 -4.09
C LEU A 76 9.16 -2.07 -3.01
N LEU A 77 8.69 -1.81 -1.79
CA LEU A 77 9.51 -1.66 -0.58
C LEU A 77 9.20 -2.78 0.44
N PRO A 78 9.65 -4.04 0.22
CA PRO A 78 9.32 -5.17 1.09
C PRO A 78 9.71 -4.97 2.55
N LYS A 79 10.74 -4.16 2.84
CA LYS A 79 11.18 -3.84 4.20
C LYS A 79 10.06 -3.23 5.06
N LEU A 80 9.10 -2.54 4.44
CA LEU A 80 8.01 -1.86 5.15
C LEU A 80 6.80 -2.77 5.43
N TYR A 81 6.62 -3.85 4.65
CA TYR A 81 5.36 -4.62 4.72
C TYR A 81 5.51 -6.15 4.81
N LYS A 82 6.67 -6.71 4.41
CA LYS A 82 6.83 -8.17 4.25
C LYS A 82 6.58 -8.94 5.54
N LYS A 83 6.90 -8.34 6.70
CA LYS A 83 6.72 -8.93 8.03
C LYS A 83 5.25 -9.22 8.39
N TYR A 84 4.30 -8.53 7.77
CA TYR A 84 2.87 -8.72 8.06
C TYR A 84 2.23 -9.82 7.20
N ASN A 85 2.85 -10.19 6.07
CA ASN A 85 2.24 -11.06 5.08
C ASN A 85 2.59 -12.55 5.29
N PRO A 86 1.70 -13.49 4.95
CA PRO A 86 0.32 -13.30 4.49
C PRO A 86 -0.70 -13.24 5.65
N MET A 87 -1.87 -12.65 5.39
CA MET A 87 -2.91 -12.44 6.40
C MET A 87 -4.34 -12.70 5.86
N SER A 88 -5.35 -12.64 6.74
CA SER A 88 -6.76 -12.65 6.36
C SER A 88 -7.15 -11.32 5.71
N PHE A 89 -8.27 -11.30 5.00
CA PHE A 89 -8.80 -10.05 4.40
C PHE A 89 -9.00 -8.96 5.45
N ASP A 90 -9.69 -9.26 6.56
CA ASP A 90 -9.97 -8.28 7.62
C ASP A 90 -8.69 -7.70 8.23
N ASN A 91 -7.67 -8.55 8.42
CA ASN A 91 -6.37 -8.09 8.91
C ASN A 91 -5.66 -7.23 7.85
N ALA A 92 -5.81 -7.54 6.56
CA ALA A 92 -5.22 -6.75 5.48
C ALA A 92 -5.79 -5.34 5.41
N VAL A 93 -7.11 -5.20 5.51
CA VAL A 93 -7.78 -3.89 5.55
C VAL A 93 -7.26 -3.07 6.74
N ARG A 94 -7.26 -3.65 7.95
CA ARG A 94 -6.77 -2.96 9.16
C ARG A 94 -5.28 -2.60 9.07
N THR A 95 -4.45 -3.52 8.56
CA THR A 95 -3.00 -3.29 8.45
C THR A 95 -2.69 -2.25 7.38
N GLU A 96 -3.48 -2.17 6.31
CA GLU A 96 -3.34 -1.16 5.26
C GLU A 96 -3.54 0.25 5.82
N GLU A 97 -4.61 0.45 6.59
CA GLU A 97 -4.93 1.71 7.26
C GLU A 97 -3.85 2.09 8.29
N LEU A 98 -3.53 1.17 9.21
CA LEU A 98 -2.53 1.40 10.24
C LEU A 98 -1.15 1.72 9.65
N LEU A 99 -0.70 0.95 8.66
CA LEU A 99 0.61 1.17 8.03
C LEU A 99 0.66 2.51 7.30
N ALA A 100 -0.45 2.93 6.68
CA ALA A 100 -0.52 4.23 6.03
C ALA A 100 -0.41 5.37 7.06
N ASP A 101 -1.05 5.24 8.20
CA ASP A 101 -1.01 6.24 9.27
C ASP A 101 0.35 6.30 9.98
N GLU A 102 0.97 5.15 10.25
CA GLU A 102 2.34 5.07 10.78
C GLU A 102 3.33 5.81 9.86
N LEU A 103 3.26 5.53 8.55
CA LEU A 103 4.13 6.18 7.56
C LEU A 103 3.84 7.69 7.44
N ARG A 104 2.59 8.13 7.53
CA ARG A 104 2.24 9.57 7.58
C ARG A 104 2.81 10.24 8.83
N ALA A 105 2.75 9.57 9.98
CA ALA A 105 3.30 10.07 11.24
C ALA A 105 4.85 10.18 11.18
N GLU A 106 5.51 9.25 10.50
CA GLU A 106 6.96 9.31 10.21
C GLU A 106 7.35 10.39 9.18
N GLY A 107 6.36 11.09 8.60
CA GLY A 107 6.54 12.18 7.66
C GLY A 107 6.68 11.75 6.20
N TYR A 108 6.35 10.51 5.84
CA TYR A 108 6.26 10.11 4.43
C TYR A 108 5.09 10.80 3.74
N THR A 109 5.20 10.96 2.41
CA THR A 109 4.04 11.31 1.60
C THR A 109 3.32 10.02 1.21
N VAL A 110 2.14 9.77 1.78
CA VAL A 110 1.41 8.51 1.61
C VAL A 110 0.19 8.69 0.72
N LEU A 111 0.01 7.76 -0.22
CA LEU A 111 -1.17 7.63 -1.08
C LEU A 111 -1.80 6.24 -0.88
N GLY A 112 -3.13 6.15 -0.90
CA GLY A 112 -3.84 4.92 -0.53
C GLY A 112 -3.98 4.73 0.98
N GLY A 113 -4.27 3.51 1.42
CA GLY A 113 -4.57 3.20 2.82
C GLY A 113 -5.84 3.90 3.33
N HIS A 114 -6.97 3.52 2.73
CA HIS A 114 -8.32 3.97 3.05
C HIS A 114 -9.21 2.77 3.36
#